data_AF-A0A6H9Z3C2-F1
#
_entry.id   AF-A0A6H9Z3C2-F1
#
_cell.length_a   1.000
_cell.length_b   1.000
_cell.length_c   1.000
_cell.angle_alpha   90.00
_cell.angle_beta   90.00
_cell.angle_gamma   90.00
#
_symmetry.space_group_name_H-M   'P 1'
#
loop_
_entity.id
_entity.type
_entity.pdbx_description
1 polymer ?
#
loop_
_entity_poly.entity_id
_entity_poly.type
_entity_poly.pdbx_seq_one_letter_code
_entity_poly.pdbx_strand_id
1 'polypeptide(L)'
;MSCDLVVLARRQPDVHAVIDGMVALGEAVHIRGGDPKPTLLFDADRRLLVSIEDPVLVAVPGEVGRLLGPEFGARAPAPVWWVDVRVVADVPDAERVARKFAEALVHWVGGTVYPDGAPEAQVRSWKATDQPTGGAASYSGGVIQS
;
A
#
# COMPACT_ATOMS: atom_id res chain seq x y z
N MET A 1 0.52 -1.40 13.03
CA MET A 1 -0.45 -1.27 11.93
C MET A 1 0.36 -0.87 10.70
N SER A 2 0.27 -1.63 9.61
CA SER A 2 0.93 -1.26 8.36
C SER A 2 -0.08 -0.57 7.45
N CYS A 3 0.29 0.60 6.95
CA CYS A 3 -0.37 1.26 5.83
C CYS A 3 0.55 1.07 4.62
N ASP A 4 -0.02 0.80 3.45
CA ASP A 4 0.78 0.53 2.26
C ASP A 4 1.45 1.81 1.75
N LEU A 5 0.73 2.93 1.85
CA LEU A 5 1.22 4.25 1.51
C LEU A 5 0.75 5.26 2.57
N VAL A 6 1.62 6.22 2.90
CA VAL A 6 1.30 7.36 3.77
C VAL A 6 1.61 8.64 3.01
N VAL A 7 0.63 9.52 2.88
CA VAL A 7 0.87 10.87 2.35
C VAL A 7 1.03 11.86 3.49
N LEU A 8 2.15 12.58 3.49
CA LEU A 8 2.39 13.70 4.39
C LEU A 8 2.19 15.00 3.63
N ALA A 9 1.02 15.59 3.80
CA ALA A 9 0.58 16.80 3.12
C ALA A 9 0.92 18.07 3.91
N ARG A 10 1.30 19.14 3.20
CA ARG A 10 1.62 20.45 3.79
C ARG A 10 0.39 21.26 4.18
N ARG A 11 -0.78 20.95 3.61
CA ARG A 11 -2.06 21.61 3.85
C ARG A 11 -3.14 20.55 4.04
N GLN A 12 -4.23 20.89 4.71
CA GLN A 12 -5.35 19.98 4.90
C GLN A 12 -5.87 19.55 3.53
N PRO A 13 -5.84 18.26 3.18
CA PRO A 13 -6.32 17.81 1.89
C PRO A 13 -7.84 17.63 1.93
N ASP A 14 -8.48 17.97 0.82
CA ASP A 14 -9.83 17.52 0.50
C ASP A 14 -9.71 16.25 -0.35
N VAL A 15 -9.90 15.09 0.29
CA VAL A 15 -9.73 13.78 -0.34
C VAL A 15 -10.72 13.58 -1.51
N HIS A 16 -11.96 14.06 -1.36
CA HIS A 16 -12.98 13.93 -2.41
C HIS A 16 -12.63 14.79 -3.62
N ALA A 17 -12.21 16.04 -3.40
CA ALA A 17 -11.75 16.89 -4.50
C ALA A 17 -10.55 16.28 -5.24
N VAL A 18 -9.64 15.61 -4.52
CA VAL A 18 -8.51 14.89 -5.13
C VAL A 18 -9.02 13.79 -6.08
N ILE A 19 -9.95 12.97 -5.62
CA ILE A 19 -10.50 11.85 -6.38
C ILE A 19 -11.34 12.34 -7.57
N ASP A 20 -12.17 13.37 -7.38
CA ASP A 20 -13.00 13.94 -8.44
C ASP A 20 -12.15 14.44 -9.60
N GLY A 21 -11.01 15.07 -9.31
CA GLY A 21 -10.08 15.49 -10.36
C GLY A 21 -9.37 14.31 -11.04
N MET A 22 -9.09 13.20 -10.34
CA MET A 22 -8.60 11.98 -10.99
C MET A 22 -9.62 11.39 -11.96
N VAL A 23 -10.89 11.35 -11.56
CA VAL A 23 -12.01 10.88 -12.40
C VAL A 23 -12.18 11.80 -13.62
N ALA A 24 -12.10 13.12 -13.43
CA ALA A 24 -12.14 14.09 -14.52
C ALA A 24 -10.98 13.91 -15.53
N LEU A 25 -9.84 13.39 -15.08
CA LEU A 25 -8.68 13.02 -15.91
C LEU A 25 -8.73 11.58 -16.45
N GLY A 26 -9.89 10.91 -16.34
CA GLY A 26 -10.16 9.61 -16.95
C GLY A 26 -9.79 8.39 -16.09
N GLU A 27 -9.50 8.56 -14.80
CA GLU A 27 -9.37 7.41 -13.91
C GLU A 27 -10.73 6.76 -13.67
N ALA A 28 -10.86 5.48 -14.05
CA ALA A 28 -12.11 4.74 -13.96
C ALA A 28 -12.32 4.16 -12.55
N VAL A 29 -12.65 5.03 -11.59
CA VAL A 29 -12.94 4.65 -10.20
C VAL A 29 -14.28 5.19 -9.72
N HIS A 30 -14.90 4.46 -8.80
CA HIS A 30 -16.11 4.88 -8.10
C HIS A 30 -15.82 5.13 -6.64
N ILE A 31 -16.26 6.28 -6.13
CA ILE A 31 -16.09 6.69 -4.74
C ILE A 31 -17.29 6.28 -3.87
N ARG A 32 -17.05 5.84 -2.63
CA ARG A 32 -18.07 5.68 -1.56
C ARG A 32 -17.48 6.05 -0.21
N GLY A 33 -18.34 6.28 0.79
CA GLY A 33 -17.88 6.63 2.13
C GLY A 33 -17.44 8.09 2.25
N GLY A 34 -16.53 8.36 3.17
CA GLY A 34 -16.16 9.72 3.62
C GLY A 34 -16.74 10.05 5.00
N ASP A 35 -16.30 11.20 5.54
CA ASP A 35 -16.52 11.66 6.92
C ASP A 35 -17.90 11.27 7.48
N PRO A 36 -17.97 10.43 8.55
CA PRO A 36 -16.88 10.03 9.46
C PRO A 36 -16.25 8.67 9.14
N LYS A 37 -16.45 8.15 7.93
CA LYS A 37 -15.95 6.83 7.49
C LYS A 37 -14.82 7.00 6.48
N PRO A 38 -13.94 6.00 6.33
CA PRO A 38 -12.94 6.03 5.28
C PRO A 38 -13.58 6.24 3.91
N THR A 39 -12.89 6.98 3.05
CA THR A 39 -13.22 7.10 1.64
C THR A 39 -12.73 5.85 0.92
N LEU A 40 -13.61 5.22 0.15
CA LEU A 40 -13.37 3.96 -0.52
C LEU A 40 -13.41 4.14 -2.04
N LEU A 41 -12.42 3.60 -2.75
CA LEU A 41 -12.36 3.58 -4.22
C LEU A 41 -12.62 2.18 -4.75
N PHE A 42 -13.51 2.07 -5.73
CA PHE A 42 -13.88 0.82 -6.39
C PHE A 42 -13.59 0.87 -7.87
N ASP A 43 -13.30 -0.29 -8.48
CA ASP A 43 -13.27 -0.44 -9.93
C ASP A 43 -14.69 -0.49 -10.54
N ALA A 44 -14.76 -0.60 -11.87
CA ALA A 44 -16.02 -0.73 -12.62
C ALA A 44 -16.81 -2.02 -12.26
N ASP A 45 -16.11 -3.07 -11.81
CA ASP A 45 -16.71 -4.34 -11.37
C ASP A 45 -17.18 -4.28 -9.90
N ARG A 46 -17.05 -3.12 -9.25
CA ARG A 46 -17.39 -2.85 -7.84
C ARG A 46 -16.52 -3.62 -6.84
N ARG A 47 -15.28 -3.95 -7.22
CA ARG A 47 -14.26 -4.46 -6.30
C ARG A 47 -13.58 -3.29 -5.60
N LEU A 48 -13.33 -3.43 -4.31
CA LEU A 48 -12.61 -2.41 -3.54
C LEU A 48 -11.14 -2.41 -3.97
N LEU A 49 -10.62 -1.24 -4.29
CA LEU A 49 -9.22 -1.01 -4.67
C LEU A 49 -8.44 -0.39 -3.51
N VAL A 50 -8.98 0.68 -2.94
CA VAL A 50 -8.26 1.53 -1.97
C VAL A 50 -9.21 2.00 -0.88
N SER A 51 -8.72 1.98 0.37
CA SER A 51 -9.34 2.67 1.50
C SER A 51 -8.44 3.83 1.93
N ILE A 52 -9.01 5.02 2.04
CA ILE A 52 -8.32 6.25 2.42
C ILE A 52 -8.90 6.70 3.75
N GLU A 53 -8.05 6.74 4.78
CA GLU A 53 -8.46 7.23 6.09
C GLU A 53 -8.55 8.76 6.11
N ASP A 54 -9.31 9.29 7.07
CA ASP A 54 -9.45 10.74 7.22
C ASP A 54 -8.10 11.41 7.50
N PRO A 55 -7.83 12.60 6.91
CA PRO A 55 -6.60 13.33 7.18
C PRO A 55 -6.46 13.72 8.65
N VAL A 56 -5.35 13.33 9.28
CA VAL A 56 -5.05 13.64 10.68
C VAL A 56 -3.91 14.64 10.76
N LEU A 57 -4.08 15.73 11.52
CA LEU A 57 -2.99 16.68 11.77
C LEU A 57 -2.00 16.12 12.79
N VAL A 58 -0.76 15.88 12.34
CA VAL A 58 0.37 15.55 13.21
C VAL A 58 1.07 16.85 13.59
N ALA A 59 0.79 17.35 14.80
CA ALA A 59 1.34 18.61 15.28
C ALA A 59 2.64 18.46 16.09
N VAL A 60 2.96 17.25 16.58
CA VAL A 60 4.08 17.02 17.48
C VAL A 60 5.40 16.93 16.70
N PRO A 61 6.39 17.79 16.97
CA PRO A 61 7.72 17.69 16.35
C PRO A 61 8.36 16.33 16.61
N GLY A 62 8.97 15.74 15.58
CA GLY A 62 9.67 14.45 15.66
C GLY A 62 8.77 13.21 15.53
N GLU A 63 7.44 13.35 15.61
CA GLU A 63 6.52 12.21 15.55
C GLU A 63 6.58 11.47 14.21
N VAL A 64 6.68 12.21 13.09
CA VAL A 64 6.90 11.63 11.76
C VAL A 64 8.20 10.82 11.73
N GLY A 65 9.28 11.35 12.32
CA GLY A 65 10.57 10.66 12.39
C GLY A 65 10.54 9.40 13.24
N ARG A 66 9.74 9.39 14.31
CA ARG A 66 9.52 8.22 15.17
C ARG A 66 8.79 7.10 14.42
N LEU A 67 7.82 7.45 13.56
CA LEU A 67 6.97 6.49 12.85
C LEU A 67 7.59 6.00 11.54
N LEU A 68 8.20 6.89 10.75
CA LEU A 68 8.68 6.62 9.38
C LEU A 68 10.21 6.66 9.24
N GLY A 69 10.92 6.91 10.33
CA GLY A 69 12.38 7.03 10.37
C GLY A 69 12.89 8.48 10.26
N PRO A 70 14.07 8.77 10.83
CA PRO A 70 14.59 10.13 10.98
C PRO A 70 14.83 10.83 9.63
N GLU A 71 15.27 10.09 8.62
CA GLU A 71 15.51 10.62 7.27
C GLU A 71 14.22 11.10 6.60
N PHE A 72 13.12 10.35 6.77
CA PHE A 72 11.82 10.77 6.26
C PHE A 72 11.25 11.93 7.06
N GLY A 73 11.35 11.86 8.40
CA GLY A 73 10.92 12.93 9.30
C GLY A 73 11.58 14.29 9.03
N ALA A 74 12.84 14.30 8.59
CA ALA A 74 13.53 15.53 8.21
C ALA A 74 12.94 16.21 6.95
N ARG A 75 12.34 15.45 6.03
CA ARG A 75 11.71 15.97 4.80
C ARG A 75 10.30 16.50 5.03
N ALA A 76 9.63 16.04 6.08
CA ALA A 76 8.25 16.39 6.41
C ALA A 76 8.12 16.77 7.90
N PRO A 77 8.73 17.90 8.32
CA PRO A 77 8.66 18.34 9.70
C PRO A 77 7.23 18.79 10.06
N ALA A 78 6.79 18.45 11.28
CA ALA A 78 5.50 18.88 11.79
C ALA A 78 5.39 20.43 11.84
N PRO A 79 4.19 21.01 11.66
CA PRO A 79 2.91 20.33 11.48
C PRO A 79 2.71 19.79 10.04
N VAL A 80 2.19 18.56 9.92
CA VAL A 80 1.82 17.94 8.63
C VAL A 80 0.50 17.20 8.74
N TRP A 81 -0.21 17.10 7.63
CA TRP A 81 -1.41 16.27 7.51
C TRP A 81 -1.03 14.86 7.07
N TRP A 82 -1.39 13.88 7.87
CA TRP A 82 -1.15 12.47 7.64
C TRP A 82 -2.39 11.84 7.00
N VAL A 83 -2.20 11.17 5.87
CA VAL A 83 -3.27 10.41 5.19
C VAL A 83 -2.80 8.99 4.97
N ASP A 84 -3.47 8.04 5.61
CA ASP A 84 -3.25 6.62 5.40
C ASP A 84 -3.99 6.16 4.14
N VAL A 85 -3.26 5.50 3.24
CA VAL A 85 -3.79 4.92 2.00
C VAL A 85 -3.52 3.43 2.03
N ARG A 86 -4.60 2.65 2.14
CA ARG A 86 -4.57 1.18 2.26
C ARG A 86 -4.99 0.55 0.94
N VAL A 87 -4.15 -0.32 0.42
CA VAL A 87 -4.35 -1.05 -0.84
C VAL A 87 -5.01 -2.39 -0.55
N VAL A 88 -5.98 -2.78 -1.37
CA VAL A 88 -6.48 -4.16 -1.34
C VAL A 88 -5.51 -5.06 -2.09
N ALA A 89 -4.90 -6.00 -1.36
CA ALA A 89 -3.99 -6.98 -1.92
C ALA A 89 -4.67 -7.90 -2.95
N ASP A 90 -3.91 -8.38 -3.92
CA ASP A 90 -4.33 -9.32 -4.96
C ASP A 90 -5.49 -8.83 -5.86
N VAL A 91 -5.83 -7.54 -5.82
CA VAL A 91 -6.79 -6.91 -6.73
C VAL A 91 -6.04 -6.15 -7.83
N PRO A 92 -6.31 -6.42 -9.12
CA PRO A 92 -5.70 -5.69 -10.22
C PRO A 92 -5.86 -4.18 -10.06
N ASP A 93 -4.83 -3.42 -10.47
CA ASP A 93 -4.80 -1.95 -10.45
C ASP A 93 -4.89 -1.26 -9.07
N ALA A 94 -5.12 -1.98 -7.97
CA ALA A 94 -5.27 -1.38 -6.64
C ALA A 94 -4.04 -0.55 -6.22
N GLU A 95 -2.83 -1.10 -6.38
CA GLU A 95 -1.57 -0.39 -6.11
C GLU A 95 -1.39 0.83 -7.03
N ARG A 96 -1.69 0.68 -8.32
CA ARG A 96 -1.57 1.75 -9.33
C ARG A 96 -2.50 2.91 -8.98
N VAL A 97 -3.75 2.62 -8.62
CA VAL A 97 -4.75 3.63 -8.23
C VAL A 97 -4.34 4.32 -6.94
N ALA A 98 -3.89 3.57 -5.93
CA ALA A 98 -3.42 4.15 -4.67
C ALA A 98 -2.21 5.07 -4.88
N ARG A 99 -1.27 4.67 -5.74
CA ARG A 99 -0.12 5.51 -6.09
C ARG A 99 -0.55 6.79 -6.81
N LYS A 100 -1.42 6.67 -7.81
CA LYS A 100 -1.94 7.82 -8.56
C LYS A 100 -2.69 8.79 -7.65
N PHE A 101 -3.49 8.30 -6.71
CA PHE A 101 -4.14 9.13 -5.69
C PHE A 101 -3.10 9.88 -4.83
N ALA A 102 -2.12 9.17 -4.29
CA ALA A 102 -1.12 9.78 -3.43
C ALA A 102 -0.28 10.84 -4.17
N GLU A 103 0.06 10.60 -5.44
CA GLU A 103 0.75 11.55 -6.30
C GLU A 103 -0.12 12.76 -6.64
N ALA A 104 -1.41 12.56 -6.97
CA ALA A 104 -2.35 13.64 -7.21
C ALA A 104 -2.52 14.52 -5.96
N LEU A 105 -2.62 13.90 -4.78
CA LEU A 105 -2.70 14.61 -3.51
C LEU A 105 -1.44 15.46 -3.28
N VAL A 106 -0.24 14.86 -3.38
CA VAL A 106 1.02 15.62 -3.25
C VAL A 106 1.12 16.74 -4.30
N HIS A 107 0.69 16.49 -5.53
CA HIS A 107 0.71 17.49 -6.59
C HIS A 107 -0.17 18.71 -6.25
N TRP A 108 -1.38 18.52 -5.70
CA TRP A 108 -2.29 19.62 -5.39
C TRP A 108 -2.05 20.29 -4.06
N VAL A 109 -1.69 19.55 -3.01
CA VAL A 109 -1.52 20.12 -1.67
C VAL A 109 -0.07 20.35 -1.26
N GLY A 110 0.89 19.78 -2.01
CA GLY A 110 2.30 19.72 -1.65
C GLY A 110 2.55 18.70 -0.54
N GLY A 111 3.74 18.11 -0.50
CA GLY A 111 4.04 17.08 0.49
C GLY A 111 5.01 16.03 -0.03
N THR A 112 4.94 14.84 0.57
CA THR A 112 5.71 13.67 0.17
C THR A 112 4.91 12.40 0.46
N VAL A 113 5.34 11.27 -0.11
CA VAL A 113 4.72 9.96 0.11
C VAL A 113 5.77 9.00 0.66
N TYR A 114 5.38 8.24 1.68
CA TYR A 114 6.11 7.09 2.19
C TYR A 114 5.43 5.77 1.77
N PRO A 115 6.19 4.71 1.46
CA PRO A 115 7.61 4.74 1.11
C PRO A 115 7.87 5.56 -0.16
N ASP A 116 9.13 5.97 -0.36
CA ASP A 116 9.54 6.64 -1.59
C ASP A 116 9.45 5.67 -2.78
N GLY A 117 8.87 6.11 -3.90
CA GLY A 117 8.86 5.36 -5.16
C GLY A 117 7.96 4.12 -5.17
N ALA A 118 7.71 3.59 -6.38
CA ALA A 118 6.82 2.46 -6.61
C ALA A 118 7.23 1.25 -5.75
N PRO A 119 6.27 0.42 -5.29
CA PRO A 119 6.58 -0.78 -4.53
C PRO A 119 7.63 -1.56 -5.30
N GLU A 120 8.81 -1.70 -4.70
CA GLU A 120 9.77 -2.70 -5.13
C GLU A 120 9.00 -4.00 -5.03
N ALA A 121 8.53 -4.50 -6.19
CA ALA A 121 7.75 -5.71 -6.27
C ALA A 121 8.47 -6.69 -5.36
N GLN A 122 7.80 -7.14 -4.31
CA GLN A 122 8.32 -8.22 -3.49
C GLN A 122 8.35 -9.41 -4.45
N VAL A 123 9.45 -9.53 -5.19
CA VAL A 123 9.85 -10.70 -5.93
C VAL A 123 9.94 -11.72 -4.83
N ARG A 124 8.84 -12.45 -4.62
CA ARG A 124 8.81 -13.67 -3.85
C ARG A 124 9.90 -14.50 -4.49
N SER A 125 11.06 -14.48 -3.85
CA SER A 125 12.21 -15.30 -4.17
C SER A 125 11.76 -16.73 -3.90
N TRP A 126 11.06 -17.31 -4.88
CA TRP A 126 11.01 -18.75 -5.04
C TRP A 126 12.39 -19.15 -5.54
N LYS A 127 13.41 -19.00 -4.69
CA LYS A 127 14.64 -19.74 -4.89
C LYS A 127 14.24 -21.20 -4.76
N ALA A 128 14.13 -21.84 -5.91
CA ALA A 128 14.09 -23.26 -6.08
C ALA A 128 15.03 -23.92 -5.08
N THR A 129 14.48 -24.79 -4.23
CA THR A 129 15.24 -25.91 -3.71
C THR A 129 14.58 -27.14 -4.30
N ASP A 130 14.96 -27.44 -5.53
CA ASP A 130 14.85 -28.79 -6.02
C ASP A 130 16.21 -29.44 -5.76
N GLN A 131 16.27 -30.32 -4.75
CA GLN A 131 17.02 -31.56 -4.91
C GLN A 131 16.52 -32.65 -3.94
N PRO A 132 16.22 -33.86 -4.47
CA PRO A 132 15.77 -34.99 -3.68
C PRO A 132 16.95 -35.63 -2.94
N THR A 133 16.78 -35.91 -1.65
CA THR A 133 17.63 -36.85 -0.90
C THR A 133 16.75 -37.86 -0.20
N GLY A 134 16.16 -38.78 -0.99
CA GLY A 134 15.50 -39.98 -0.50
C GLY A 134 16.45 -41.16 -0.57
N GLY A 135 17.31 -41.31 0.44
CA GLY A 135 18.08 -42.51 0.68
C GLY A 135 17.32 -43.49 1.57
N ALA A 136 17.41 -44.78 1.18
CA ALA A 136 17.14 -46.01 1.95
C ALA A 136 15.70 -46.50 2.10
N ALA A 137 15.41 -47.66 1.48
CA ALA A 137 15.09 -48.89 2.21
C ALA A 137 15.10 -50.11 1.26
N SER A 138 16.02 -51.03 1.51
CA SER A 138 16.12 -52.35 0.90
C SER A 138 14.86 -53.18 1.14
N TYR A 139 14.37 -53.84 0.10
CA TYR A 139 13.39 -54.92 0.20
C TYR A 139 14.12 -56.27 0.14
N SER A 140 14.12 -56.97 1.27
CA SER A 140 14.56 -58.35 1.41
C SER A 140 13.53 -59.28 0.77
N GLY A 141 13.90 -59.96 -0.32
CA GLY A 141 13.13 -61.06 -0.90
C GLY A 141 13.83 -62.39 -0.60
N GLY A 142 13.47 -63.03 0.50
CA GLY A 142 13.91 -64.39 0.82
C GLY A 142 12.99 -65.43 0.20
N VAL A 143 13.55 -66.34 -0.61
CA VAL A 143 12.91 -67.62 -0.96
C VAL A 143 14.02 -68.67 -1.15
N ILE A 144 14.23 -69.55 -0.17
CA ILE A 144 14.59 -70.97 -0.38
C ILE A 144 14.03 -71.81 0.78
N GLN A 145 13.30 -72.87 0.43
CA GLN A 145 13.15 -74.22 1.02
C GLN A 145 11.68 -74.68 0.84
N SER A 146 11.37 -75.84 0.25
CA SER A 146 12.07 -77.13 0.27
C SER A 146 12.22 -77.79 -1.11
#